data_AF-A0A830HAN1-F1
#
_entry.id   AF-A0A830HAN1-F1
#
_cell.length_a   1.000
_cell.length_b   1.000
_cell.length_c   1.000
_cell.angle_alpha   90.00
_cell.angle_beta   90.00
_cell.angle_gamma   90.00
#
_symmetry.space_group_name_H-M   'P 1'
#
loop_
_entity.id
_entity.type
_entity.pdbx_description
1 polymer ?
#
loop_
_entity_poly.entity_id
_entity_poly.type
_entity_poly.pdbx_seq_one_letter_code
_entity_poly.pdbx_strand_id
1 'polypeptide(L)'
;MAAASLVSSPAGAHLSRMLDADLAALEAHAIIAPSSLLASSSKKNKNHENNNHDTLGVVVESGSDDGDFTGITSEACLESSSRQTRSLRSSSAPSDLERHSSKITTNTNEVHDALLTANPQRHTFFPITHRAVYEFYKKAMASFWTVEEVDLSADLRDYRVLTADEKHFIKTVLAFFAASDGIVTENLAARFLDEVQLPEARAFYGFQIAMENVHGEMYSLLIETYIDDGDEKRRLLNGVTHIPAIKRKAEWAQRHIASSASFAERLVAFACVEGIFFSGAFCSIFWLKKRHMMPGLTFSNELISRDEGLHTDFACHLYTDVLHETNRLQTSEVLAVVTEAVEVEKHFVMESLPVALIGMNCVLMGEYIEFVADRLLVSLGLERHYNVSNPFDFMEQISLQGKANFFERRVGEYARANVASSDLLAAGRDSFVFTTEEDF
;
A
#
# COMPACT_ATOMS: atom_id res chain seq x y z
N MET A 1 14.70 -17.45 58.61
CA MET A 1 16.08 -17.03 58.33
C MET A 1 16.10 -16.35 56.96
N ALA A 2 16.68 -15.14 56.86
CA ALA A 2 17.10 -14.36 55.67
C ALA A 2 16.09 -14.19 54.50
N ALA A 3 15.45 -13.03 54.27
CA ALA A 3 15.92 -11.75 53.72
C ALA A 3 16.17 -11.74 52.18
N ALA A 4 15.32 -11.03 51.42
CA ALA A 4 15.68 -10.06 50.37
C ALA A 4 14.42 -9.45 49.70
N SER A 5 14.60 -8.27 49.11
CA SER A 5 13.62 -7.21 48.81
C SER A 5 13.29 -7.10 47.31
N LEU A 6 12.11 -6.51 47.02
CA LEU A 6 11.65 -5.73 45.83
C LEU A 6 12.55 -5.64 44.59
N VAL A 7 11.99 -5.84 43.39
CA VAL A 7 11.96 -4.87 42.26
C VAL A 7 10.78 -5.17 41.32
N SER A 8 9.92 -4.18 41.09
CA SER A 8 8.93 -4.10 40.02
C SER A 8 9.60 -3.84 38.66
N SER A 9 9.29 -4.63 37.63
CA SER A 9 9.87 -4.46 36.29
C SER A 9 9.27 -3.27 35.52
N PRO A 10 10.08 -2.37 34.93
CA PRO A 10 9.65 -1.24 34.12
C PRO A 10 9.75 -1.57 32.62
N ALA A 11 8.63 -1.91 31.98
CA ALA A 11 8.60 -2.11 30.51
C ALA A 11 7.48 -1.35 29.79
N GLY A 12 6.48 -0.82 30.52
CA GLY A 12 5.36 -0.08 29.91
C GLY A 12 5.56 1.43 29.77
N ALA A 13 6.57 2.02 30.42
CA ALA A 13 6.73 3.47 30.50
C ALA A 13 7.81 4.06 29.56
N HIS A 14 8.52 3.22 28.80
CA HIS A 14 9.63 3.66 27.95
C HIS A 14 9.26 3.84 26.47
N LEU A 15 8.19 3.21 25.97
CA LEU A 15 7.70 3.44 24.60
C LEU A 15 6.87 4.72 24.45
N SER A 16 6.13 5.11 25.49
CA SER A 16 5.32 6.34 25.42
C SER A 16 6.17 7.62 25.49
N ARG A 17 7.42 7.56 25.98
CA ARG A 17 8.33 8.72 26.03
C ARG A 17 9.29 8.83 24.84
N MET A 18 9.43 7.79 24.02
CA MET A 18 10.17 7.88 22.75
C MET A 18 9.31 8.52 21.65
N LEU A 19 8.00 8.29 21.66
CA LEU A 19 7.07 8.87 20.68
C LEU A 19 6.87 10.39 20.86
N ASP A 20 6.93 10.91 22.10
CA ASP A 20 6.83 12.36 22.34
C ASP A 20 8.14 13.12 22.07
N ALA A 21 9.29 12.44 22.04
CA ALA A 21 10.60 13.06 21.79
C ALA A 21 10.90 13.24 20.29
N ASP A 22 10.41 12.35 19.43
CA ASP A 22 10.59 12.45 17.97
C ASP A 22 9.65 13.49 17.33
N LEU A 23 8.49 13.78 17.95
CA LEU A 23 7.59 14.82 17.46
C LEU A 23 8.14 16.24 17.73
N ALA A 24 8.90 16.44 18.82
CA ALA A 24 9.53 17.71 19.15
C ALA A 24 10.84 17.99 18.37
N ALA A 25 11.48 16.95 17.81
CA ALA A 25 12.70 17.09 17.01
C ALA A 25 12.41 17.48 15.54
N LEU A 26 11.19 17.23 15.05
CA LEU A 26 10.76 17.57 13.68
C LEU A 26 10.30 19.03 13.52
N GLU A 27 9.99 19.75 14.61
CA GLU A 27 9.63 21.18 14.56
C GLU A 27 10.81 22.15 14.76
N ALA A 28 12.03 21.67 15.04
CA ALA A 28 13.18 22.51 15.37
C ALA A 28 14.24 22.68 14.24
N HIS A 29 14.01 22.13 13.04
CA HIS A 29 14.98 22.22 11.93
C HIS A 29 14.53 23.04 10.71
N ALA A 30 13.44 23.79 10.83
CA ALA A 30 13.18 24.92 9.94
C ALA A 30 13.68 26.21 10.63
N ILE A 31 14.50 26.99 9.92
CA ILE A 31 15.05 28.33 10.28
C ILE A 31 16.47 28.29 10.87
N ILE A 32 17.48 28.35 10.00
CA ILE A 32 18.58 29.37 9.95
C ILE A 32 19.72 28.86 9.06
N ALA A 33 19.98 29.57 7.95
CA ALA A 33 21.30 30.06 7.50
C ALA A 33 21.33 30.30 5.97
N PRO A 34 22.20 31.17 5.40
CA PRO A 34 22.99 32.25 6.00
C PRO A 34 22.90 33.59 5.23
N SER A 35 23.33 34.68 5.88
CA SER A 35 23.79 35.90 5.22
C SER A 35 25.24 36.17 5.63
N SER A 36 26.17 36.16 4.65
CA SER A 36 27.18 37.20 4.42
C SER A 36 28.40 36.67 3.63
N LEU A 37 28.97 37.59 2.83
CA LEU A 37 30.27 37.57 2.15
C LEU A 37 30.33 36.91 0.75
N LEU A 38 30.09 37.72 -0.29
CA LEU A 38 31.16 38.26 -1.15
C LEU A 38 30.59 39.31 -2.12
N ALA A 39 31.07 40.54 -1.98
CA ALA A 39 30.94 41.59 -2.97
C ALA A 39 32.06 41.45 -4.01
N SER A 40 31.76 41.54 -5.31
CA SER A 40 32.30 42.62 -6.15
C SER A 40 31.90 42.49 -7.64
N SER A 41 31.42 43.64 -8.14
CA SER A 41 31.66 44.24 -9.46
C SER A 41 31.02 43.70 -10.76
N SER A 42 30.08 44.53 -11.21
CA SER A 42 30.12 45.30 -12.49
C SER A 42 29.71 44.59 -13.79
N LYS A 43 28.52 44.89 -14.32
CA LYS A 43 28.25 46.01 -15.28
C LYS A 43 26.92 45.79 -16.04
N LYS A 44 26.14 46.88 -16.08
CA LYS A 44 25.30 47.37 -17.19
C LYS A 44 24.25 46.42 -17.80
N ASN A 45 22.97 46.74 -17.61
CA ASN A 45 22.25 47.46 -18.67
C ASN A 45 20.99 48.16 -18.12
N LYS A 46 20.88 49.45 -18.47
CA LYS A 46 19.69 50.29 -18.29
C LYS A 46 18.74 50.06 -19.46
N ASN A 47 17.44 50.16 -19.19
CA ASN A 47 16.29 50.54 -20.06
C ASN A 47 15.06 49.91 -19.36
N HIS A 48 13.98 50.58 -18.97
CA HIS A 48 13.32 51.80 -19.43
C HIS A 48 12.57 52.45 -18.25
N GLU A 49 12.57 53.77 -18.18
CA GLU A 49 11.73 54.57 -17.28
C GLU A 49 10.29 54.66 -17.78
N ASN A 50 9.38 54.33 -16.87
CA ASN A 50 8.20 55.03 -16.36
C ASN A 50 7.26 55.84 -17.26
N ASN A 51 5.99 55.51 -16.99
CA ASN A 51 4.74 56.21 -17.22
C ASN A 51 4.67 57.62 -16.62
N ASN A 52 3.83 58.41 -17.27
CA ASN A 52 3.39 59.76 -16.94
C ASN A 52 2.10 59.76 -16.07
N HIS A 53 1.90 60.91 -15.40
CA HIS A 53 0.69 61.48 -14.78
C HIS A 53 0.26 60.90 -13.42
N ASP A 54 0.32 61.63 -12.30
CA ASP A 54 -0.15 62.99 -11.90
C ASP A 54 -1.46 62.93 -11.10
N THR A 55 -1.35 63.35 -9.83
CA THR A 55 -2.28 64.24 -9.07
C THR A 55 -3.73 63.77 -8.84
N LEU A 56 -4.46 64.01 -7.74
CA LEU A 56 -4.46 64.81 -6.51
C LEU A 56 -5.13 63.90 -5.44
N GLY A 57 -4.89 63.93 -4.12
CA GLY A 57 -4.90 65.05 -3.19
C GLY A 57 -6.24 65.15 -2.44
N VAL A 58 -6.17 65.18 -1.09
CA VAL A 58 -7.06 65.89 -0.12
C VAL A 58 -8.06 65.06 0.74
N VAL A 59 -7.70 64.93 2.06
CA VAL A 59 -8.50 65.23 3.30
C VAL A 59 -9.55 64.18 3.80
N VAL A 60 -9.89 63.92 5.09
CA VAL A 60 -9.51 64.22 6.51
C VAL A 60 -10.55 63.47 7.40
N GLU A 61 -10.15 63.01 8.60
CA GLU A 61 -10.98 62.73 9.83
C GLU A 61 -12.21 61.79 9.73
N SER A 62 -12.89 61.30 10.78
CA SER A 62 -12.67 60.92 12.20
C SER A 62 -14.02 60.31 12.67
N GLY A 63 -14.03 59.58 13.80
CA GLY A 63 -15.24 59.19 14.56
C GLY A 63 -15.51 57.68 14.52
N SER A 64 -15.30 56.88 15.58
CA SER A 64 -15.94 56.82 16.91
C SER A 64 -17.38 56.29 16.89
N ASP A 65 -17.60 55.07 17.40
CA ASP A 65 -18.65 54.82 18.39
C ASP A 65 -18.41 53.51 19.17
N ASP A 66 -18.61 53.61 20.50
CA ASP A 66 -18.44 52.59 21.53
C ASP A 66 -19.73 51.78 21.78
N GLY A 67 -19.60 50.60 22.39
CA GLY A 67 -20.74 49.79 22.84
C GLY A 67 -20.33 48.65 23.80
N ASP A 68 -20.39 48.96 25.09
CA ASP A 68 -19.94 48.29 26.31
C ASP A 68 -20.68 46.97 26.70
N PHE A 69 -19.99 46.04 27.38
CA PHE A 69 -20.59 45.05 28.31
C PHE A 69 -19.58 44.53 29.37
N THR A 70 -19.81 44.95 30.61
CA THR A 70 -19.28 44.46 31.91
C THR A 70 -19.72 43.01 32.21
N GLY A 71 -19.09 42.12 32.99
CA GLY A 71 -17.97 42.12 33.93
C GLY A 71 -18.04 40.85 34.82
N ILE A 72 -17.04 40.70 35.72
CA ILE A 72 -16.99 39.89 36.97
C ILE A 72 -16.44 38.45 36.88
N THR A 73 -15.24 38.29 37.47
CA THR A 73 -14.66 37.04 37.99
C THR A 73 -14.43 37.18 39.50
N SER A 74 -14.64 36.11 40.27
CA SER A 74 -14.27 36.03 41.69
C SER A 74 -13.72 34.65 42.06
N GLU A 75 -12.75 34.67 42.97
CA GLU A 75 -11.90 33.62 43.54
C GLU A 75 -12.61 32.46 44.26
N ALA A 76 -11.91 31.32 44.45
CA ALA A 76 -11.63 30.75 45.78
C ALA A 76 -10.68 29.51 45.73
N CYS A 77 -10.00 29.31 46.85
CA CYS A 77 -8.78 28.53 47.14
C CYS A 77 -9.06 27.25 47.97
N LEU A 78 -7.99 26.47 48.26
CA LEU A 78 -7.71 25.52 49.38
C LEU A 78 -7.49 24.04 48.96
N GLU A 79 -6.27 23.46 49.06
CA GLU A 79 -5.62 22.82 50.25
C GLU A 79 -6.38 21.57 50.76
N SER A 80 -5.84 20.40 51.14
CA SER A 80 -4.52 19.97 51.65
C SER A 80 -4.45 18.42 51.74
N SER A 81 -3.31 17.91 52.23
CA SER A 81 -2.78 16.54 52.19
C SER A 81 -3.05 15.65 53.42
N SER A 82 -2.97 14.32 53.22
CA SER A 82 -2.47 13.26 54.13
C SER A 82 -3.24 12.84 55.40
N ARG A 83 -3.37 11.51 55.60
CA ARG A 83 -3.23 10.87 56.94
C ARG A 83 -2.99 9.35 56.89
N GLN A 84 -2.08 8.95 57.79
CA GLN A 84 -1.46 7.66 58.10
C GLN A 84 -2.39 6.56 58.64
N THR A 85 -2.01 5.30 58.37
CA THR A 85 -2.49 4.06 59.00
C THR A 85 -1.58 3.59 60.14
N ARG A 86 -2.15 3.05 61.24
CA ARG A 86 -1.40 2.31 62.29
C ARG A 86 -2.20 1.09 62.82
N SER A 87 -1.62 -0.10 62.60
CA SER A 87 -1.52 -1.34 63.41
C SER A 87 -2.65 -1.81 64.37
N LEU A 88 -3.06 -3.11 64.29
CA LEU A 88 -2.77 -4.18 65.28
C LEU A 88 -3.60 -5.50 65.09
N ARG A 89 -2.88 -6.62 64.84
CA ARG A 89 -2.94 -8.05 65.30
C ARG A 89 -4.22 -8.93 65.49
N SER A 90 -3.96 -10.23 65.19
CA SER A 90 -4.47 -11.53 65.75
C SER A 90 -5.70 -12.16 65.07
N SER A 91 -5.87 -13.47 64.83
CA SER A 91 -5.15 -14.73 65.15
C SER A 91 -5.83 -15.93 64.41
N SER A 92 -5.16 -17.09 64.39
CA SER A 92 -5.64 -18.49 64.29
C SER A 92 -6.17 -19.05 62.95
N ALA A 93 -5.44 -20.05 62.42
CA ALA A 93 -5.93 -21.20 61.63
C ALA A 93 -6.45 -22.32 62.59
N PRO A 94 -6.92 -23.52 62.17
CA PRO A 94 -7.01 -24.13 60.82
C PRO A 94 -8.32 -24.93 60.55
N SER A 95 -8.52 -25.45 59.32
CA SER A 95 -8.90 -26.87 59.07
C SER A 95 -9.25 -27.14 57.60
N ASP A 96 -8.95 -28.37 57.21
CA ASP A 96 -8.94 -28.97 55.88
C ASP A 96 -10.30 -29.02 55.17
N LEU A 97 -10.27 -28.92 53.84
CA LEU A 97 -11.31 -29.44 52.96
C LEU A 97 -10.68 -29.93 51.66
N GLU A 98 -10.59 -31.26 51.57
CA GLU A 98 -10.28 -32.02 50.36
C GLU A 98 -11.20 -31.58 49.21
N ARG A 99 -10.60 -31.28 48.04
CA ARG A 99 -11.35 -30.93 46.82
C ARG A 99 -11.39 -32.13 45.88
N HIS A 100 -12.52 -32.84 45.88
CA HIS A 100 -12.88 -33.80 44.84
C HIS A 100 -13.67 -33.11 43.72
N SER A 101 -13.42 -33.58 42.48
CA SER A 101 -14.18 -33.36 41.24
C SER A 101 -14.06 -31.96 40.61
N SER A 102 -13.87 -31.78 39.31
CA SER A 102 -14.32 -32.59 38.17
C SER A 102 -13.45 -32.26 36.95
N LYS A 103 -12.96 -33.27 36.22
CA LYS A 103 -12.43 -33.08 34.87
C LYS A 103 -13.58 -32.56 33.99
N ILE A 104 -13.53 -31.28 33.65
CA ILE A 104 -14.31 -30.71 32.57
C ILE A 104 -13.69 -31.26 31.28
N THR A 105 -14.29 -32.30 30.72
CA THR A 105 -14.06 -32.69 29.33
C THR A 105 -14.85 -31.70 28.47
N THR A 106 -14.25 -30.57 28.14
CA THR A 106 -14.73 -29.73 27.03
C THR A 106 -14.45 -30.48 25.74
N ASN A 107 -15.46 -31.23 25.31
CA ASN A 107 -15.55 -31.73 23.95
C ASN A 107 -16.11 -30.59 23.10
N THR A 108 -15.28 -29.57 22.85
CA THR A 108 -15.55 -28.58 21.81
C THR A 108 -14.81 -29.08 20.57
N ASN A 109 -15.57 -29.47 19.55
CA ASN A 109 -15.05 -29.53 18.19
C ASN A 109 -14.69 -28.09 17.77
N GLU A 110 -13.59 -27.57 18.31
CA GLU A 110 -13.03 -26.29 17.86
C GLU A 110 -12.59 -26.50 16.42
N VAL A 111 -13.32 -25.86 15.51
CA VAL A 111 -12.98 -25.79 14.11
C VAL A 111 -11.63 -25.09 14.02
N HIS A 112 -10.58 -25.86 13.78
CA HIS A 112 -9.22 -25.37 13.74
C HIS A 112 -8.95 -24.76 12.35
N ASP A 113 -9.11 -23.44 12.23
CA ASP A 113 -8.72 -22.70 11.04
C ASP A 113 -7.19 -22.59 10.99
N ALA A 114 -6.54 -23.28 10.05
CA ALA A 114 -5.08 -23.31 9.96
C ALA A 114 -4.46 -21.93 9.64
N LEU A 115 -5.23 -21.02 9.04
CA LEU A 115 -4.78 -19.68 8.68
C LEU A 115 -4.81 -18.74 9.87
N LEU A 116 -5.83 -18.84 10.72
CA LEU A 116 -6.12 -17.85 11.78
C LEU A 116 -5.86 -18.35 13.20
N THR A 117 -5.77 -19.67 13.43
CA THR A 117 -5.57 -20.22 14.78
C THR A 117 -4.15 -19.98 15.25
N ALA A 118 -4.01 -19.37 16.44
CA ALA A 118 -2.72 -19.06 17.05
C ALA A 118 -1.84 -20.32 17.17
N ASN A 119 -0.61 -20.23 16.65
CA ASN A 119 0.36 -21.32 16.72
C ASN A 119 1.64 -20.87 17.44
N PRO A 120 1.61 -20.73 18.78
CA PRO A 120 2.71 -20.14 19.56
C PRO A 120 3.97 -21.03 19.58
N GLN A 121 3.92 -22.24 19.04
CA GLN A 121 5.05 -23.17 19.02
C GLN A 121 5.80 -23.12 17.68
N ARG A 122 5.22 -22.51 16.64
CA ARG A 122 5.79 -22.50 15.28
C ARG A 122 6.53 -21.21 15.00
N HIS A 123 7.77 -21.14 15.48
CA HIS A 123 8.70 -20.04 15.21
C HIS A 123 9.66 -20.30 14.05
N THR A 124 9.65 -21.51 13.50
CA THR A 124 10.54 -21.93 12.41
C THR A 124 9.77 -22.13 11.12
N PHE A 125 10.44 -21.85 10.00
CA PHE A 125 9.85 -21.98 8.68
C PHE A 125 9.56 -23.45 8.30
N PHE A 126 10.46 -24.36 8.71
CA PHE A 126 10.34 -25.79 8.47
C PHE A 126 9.75 -26.54 9.68
N PRO A 127 9.04 -27.66 9.45
CA PRO A 127 8.67 -28.21 8.13
C PRO A 127 7.57 -27.39 7.43
N ILE A 128 7.55 -27.42 6.09
CA ILE A 128 6.48 -26.80 5.29
C ILE A 128 5.22 -27.66 5.44
N THR A 129 4.12 -27.00 5.81
CA THR A 129 2.80 -27.62 6.04
C THR A 129 1.84 -27.33 4.90
N HIS A 130 1.94 -26.15 4.29
CA HIS A 130 1.07 -25.71 3.20
C HIS A 130 1.93 -25.46 1.97
N ARG A 131 2.17 -26.52 1.19
CA ARG A 131 3.06 -26.47 0.03
C ARG A 131 2.61 -25.45 -1.00
N ALA A 132 1.31 -25.41 -1.35
CA ALA A 132 0.79 -24.47 -2.33
C ALA A 132 1.04 -23.00 -1.95
N VAL A 133 0.78 -22.63 -0.68
CA VAL A 133 1.06 -21.30 -0.12
C VAL A 133 2.56 -20.97 -0.20
N TYR A 134 3.42 -21.95 0.11
CA TYR A 134 4.87 -21.77 -0.02
C TYR A 134 5.30 -21.55 -1.48
N GLU A 135 4.71 -22.25 -2.44
CA GLU A 135 5.02 -22.06 -3.86
C GLU A 135 4.59 -20.68 -4.36
N PHE A 136 3.48 -20.10 -3.86
CA PHE A 136 3.15 -18.69 -4.11
C PHE A 136 4.26 -17.76 -3.64
N TYR A 137 4.78 -17.97 -2.43
CA TYR A 137 5.90 -17.18 -1.91
C TYR A 137 7.15 -17.34 -2.79
N LYS A 138 7.49 -18.56 -3.20
CA LYS A 138 8.62 -18.81 -4.11
C LYS A 138 8.43 -18.16 -5.48
N LYS A 139 7.20 -18.15 -6.00
CA LYS A 139 6.84 -17.47 -7.25
C LYS A 139 6.98 -15.95 -7.13
N ALA A 140 6.58 -15.37 -6.00
CA ALA A 140 6.76 -13.95 -5.72
C ALA A 140 8.25 -13.58 -5.64
N MET A 141 9.04 -14.33 -4.86
CA MET A 141 10.50 -14.14 -4.80
C MET A 141 11.17 -14.25 -6.17
N ALA A 142 10.74 -15.23 -6.98
CA ALA A 142 11.25 -15.43 -8.33
C ALA A 142 10.85 -14.31 -9.29
N SER A 143 10.01 -13.36 -8.87
CA SER A 143 9.55 -12.23 -9.68
C SER A 143 10.15 -10.88 -9.22
N PHE A 144 11.00 -10.87 -8.18
CA PHE A 144 11.64 -9.68 -7.61
C PHE A 144 12.27 -8.76 -8.67
N TRP A 145 12.06 -7.46 -8.56
CA TRP A 145 12.67 -6.44 -9.42
C TRP A 145 12.87 -5.14 -8.63
N THR A 146 13.72 -4.24 -9.13
CA THR A 146 13.92 -2.90 -8.55
C THR A 146 13.65 -1.79 -9.56
N VAL A 147 13.39 -0.57 -9.06
CA VAL A 147 13.07 0.59 -9.90
C VAL A 147 14.17 0.94 -10.89
N GLU A 148 15.43 0.64 -10.57
CA GLU A 148 16.59 0.87 -11.44
C GLU A 148 16.59 0.01 -12.71
N GLU A 149 15.82 -1.08 -12.74
CA GLU A 149 15.66 -1.92 -13.94
C GLU A 149 14.79 -1.24 -15.01
N VAL A 150 14.08 -0.16 -14.67
CA VAL A 150 13.17 0.55 -15.57
C VAL A 150 13.86 1.76 -16.20
N ASP A 151 14.13 1.68 -17.50
CA ASP A 151 14.72 2.79 -18.27
C ASP A 151 13.65 3.83 -18.67
N LEU A 152 13.72 5.01 -18.06
CA LEU A 152 12.84 6.16 -18.35
C LEU A 152 13.42 7.17 -19.36
N SER A 153 14.60 6.90 -19.92
CA SER A 153 15.34 7.88 -20.75
C SER A 153 14.57 8.30 -22.02
N ALA A 154 13.77 7.40 -22.57
CA ALA A 154 12.95 7.63 -23.74
C ALA A 154 11.62 8.34 -23.42
N ASP A 155 11.12 8.18 -22.20
CA ASP A 155 9.75 8.53 -21.85
C ASP A 155 9.50 10.03 -21.86
N LEU A 156 10.46 10.84 -21.39
CA LEU A 156 10.26 12.29 -21.34
C LEU A 156 10.05 12.90 -22.73
N ARG A 157 10.69 12.33 -23.75
CA ARG A 157 10.49 12.74 -25.15
C ARG A 157 9.07 12.42 -25.60
N ASP A 158 8.61 11.21 -25.34
CA ASP A 158 7.27 10.76 -25.71
C ASP A 158 6.19 11.54 -24.94
N TYR A 159 6.42 11.76 -23.64
CA TYR A 159 5.53 12.51 -22.77
C TYR A 159 5.30 13.93 -23.28
N ARG A 160 6.36 14.61 -23.75
CA ARG A 160 6.25 15.99 -24.27
C ARG A 160 5.32 16.11 -25.47
N VAL A 161 5.26 15.10 -26.34
CA VAL A 161 4.43 15.12 -27.55
C VAL A 161 2.99 14.65 -27.33
N LEU A 162 2.66 14.12 -26.15
CA LEU A 162 1.29 13.80 -25.78
C LEU A 162 0.40 15.05 -25.76
N THR A 163 -0.86 14.83 -26.11
CA THR A 163 -1.93 15.83 -25.98
C THR A 163 -2.17 16.20 -24.51
N ALA A 164 -2.85 17.33 -24.29
CA ALA A 164 -3.19 17.77 -22.94
C ALA A 164 -4.07 16.73 -22.21
N ASP A 165 -4.99 16.09 -22.95
CA ASP A 165 -5.91 15.08 -22.43
C ASP A 165 -5.17 13.80 -22.03
N GLU A 166 -4.25 13.31 -22.87
CA GLU A 166 -3.41 12.14 -22.54
C GLU A 166 -2.50 12.42 -21.34
N LYS A 167 -1.90 13.61 -21.27
CA LYS A 167 -1.12 14.01 -20.10
C LYS A 167 -1.99 14.04 -18.86
N HIS A 168 -3.17 14.65 -18.92
CA HIS A 168 -4.10 14.71 -17.80
C HIS A 168 -4.51 13.31 -17.32
N PHE A 169 -4.80 12.40 -18.26
CA PHE A 169 -5.09 11.01 -17.98
C PHE A 169 -3.93 10.32 -17.23
N ILE A 170 -2.72 10.33 -17.80
CA ILE A 170 -1.55 9.67 -17.21
C ILE A 170 -1.24 10.24 -15.82
N LYS A 171 -1.24 11.58 -15.66
CA LYS A 171 -0.98 12.22 -14.35
C LYS A 171 -1.94 11.72 -13.27
N THR A 172 -3.22 11.65 -13.61
CA THR A 172 -4.27 11.29 -12.64
C THR A 172 -4.22 9.81 -12.31
N VAL A 173 -3.91 8.94 -13.29
CA VAL A 173 -3.65 7.52 -13.06
C VAL A 173 -2.43 7.31 -12.14
N LEU A 174 -1.32 8.01 -12.38
CA LEU A 174 -0.12 7.91 -11.53
C LEU A 174 -0.39 8.41 -10.11
N ALA A 175 -1.13 9.51 -9.96
CA ALA A 175 -1.56 10.01 -8.65
C ALA A 175 -2.46 9.03 -7.90
N PHE A 176 -3.31 8.29 -8.62
CA PHE A 176 -4.12 7.23 -8.04
C PHE A 176 -3.25 6.09 -7.51
N PHE A 177 -2.35 5.57 -8.34
CA PHE A 177 -1.46 4.49 -7.93
C PHE A 177 -0.56 4.86 -6.73
N ALA A 178 0.13 6.00 -6.79
CA ALA A 178 1.01 6.45 -5.72
C ALA A 178 0.29 6.60 -4.36
N ALA A 179 -0.99 6.96 -4.39
CA ALA A 179 -1.83 7.05 -3.20
C ALA A 179 -2.32 5.68 -2.70
N SER A 180 -2.65 4.77 -3.61
CA SER A 180 -3.29 3.50 -3.30
C SER A 180 -2.33 2.48 -2.67
N ASP A 181 -1.09 2.39 -3.15
CA ASP A 181 -0.12 1.40 -2.63
C ASP A 181 0.23 1.65 -1.16
N GLY A 182 0.21 2.93 -0.73
CA GLY A 182 0.35 3.28 0.68
C GLY A 182 -0.78 2.73 1.55
N ILE A 183 -2.03 2.79 1.07
CA ILE A 183 -3.21 2.26 1.78
C ILE A 183 -3.15 0.72 1.83
N VAL A 184 -2.75 0.08 0.73
CA VAL A 184 -2.56 -1.38 0.63
C VAL A 184 -1.50 -1.85 1.62
N THR A 185 -0.36 -1.18 1.65
CA THR A 185 0.76 -1.49 2.56
C THR A 185 0.34 -1.42 4.03
N GLU A 186 -0.41 -0.37 4.40
CA GLU A 186 -0.92 -0.22 5.77
C GLU A 186 -1.84 -1.38 6.17
N ASN A 187 -2.75 -1.80 5.29
CA ASN A 187 -3.63 -2.94 5.56
C ASN A 187 -2.87 -4.26 5.71
N LEU A 188 -1.92 -4.54 4.81
CA LEU A 188 -1.09 -5.74 4.87
C LEU A 188 -0.32 -5.83 6.19
N ALA A 189 0.32 -4.73 6.59
CA ALA A 189 1.16 -4.68 7.78
C ALA A 189 0.35 -4.68 9.08
N ALA A 190 -0.68 -3.83 9.18
CA ALA A 190 -1.41 -3.61 10.43
C ALA A 190 -2.54 -4.63 10.69
N ARG A 191 -2.98 -5.36 9.66
CA ARG A 191 -4.12 -6.29 9.77
C ARG A 191 -3.73 -7.71 9.37
N PHE A 192 -3.44 -7.95 8.09
CA PHE A 192 -3.28 -9.33 7.61
C PHE A 192 -2.07 -10.05 8.20
N LEU A 193 -0.91 -9.40 8.34
CA LEU A 193 0.25 -10.02 8.98
C LEU A 193 0.05 -10.35 10.46
N ASP A 194 -0.72 -9.52 11.18
CA ASP A 194 -1.05 -9.75 12.58
C ASP A 194 -1.98 -10.96 12.76
N GLU A 195 -3.04 -11.02 11.95
CA GLU A 195 -4.09 -12.04 12.05
C GLU A 195 -3.66 -13.41 11.51
N VAL A 196 -2.97 -13.45 10.37
CA VAL A 196 -2.56 -14.71 9.74
C VAL A 196 -1.44 -15.36 10.55
N GLN A 197 -1.63 -16.61 10.97
CA GLN A 197 -0.70 -17.35 11.82
C GLN A 197 0.19 -18.32 11.04
N LEU A 198 -0.14 -18.59 9.77
CA LEU A 198 0.60 -19.51 8.92
C LEU A 198 1.94 -18.89 8.44
N PRO A 199 3.11 -19.46 8.79
CA PRO A 199 4.40 -18.89 8.41
C PRO A 199 4.61 -18.75 6.90
N GLU A 200 4.13 -19.71 6.11
CA GLU A 200 4.21 -19.69 4.65
C GLU A 200 3.45 -18.47 4.07
N ALA A 201 2.28 -18.15 4.63
CA ALA A 201 1.48 -17.01 4.20
C ALA A 201 2.07 -15.68 4.69
N ARG A 202 2.59 -15.63 5.93
CA ARG A 202 3.34 -14.47 6.44
C ARG A 202 4.57 -14.17 5.58
N ALA A 203 5.24 -15.19 5.07
CA ALA A 203 6.38 -15.03 4.18
C ALA A 203 5.98 -14.38 2.85
N PHE A 204 4.85 -14.82 2.27
CA PHE A 204 4.28 -14.17 1.09
C PHE A 204 3.96 -12.71 1.37
N TYR A 205 3.21 -12.41 2.43
CA TYR A 205 2.84 -11.02 2.76
C TYR A 205 4.05 -10.13 3.09
N GLY A 206 5.08 -10.66 3.74
CA GLY A 206 6.32 -9.93 3.97
C GLY A 206 7.02 -9.55 2.66
N PHE A 207 6.98 -10.43 1.66
CA PHE A 207 7.52 -10.13 0.33
C PHE A 207 6.59 -9.20 -0.47
N GLN A 208 5.27 -9.38 -0.39
CA GLN A 208 4.30 -8.47 -1.00
C GLN A 208 4.51 -7.04 -0.51
N ILE A 209 4.60 -6.81 0.81
CA ILE A 209 4.89 -5.49 1.38
C ILE A 209 6.20 -4.90 0.83
N ALA A 210 7.24 -5.72 0.66
CA ALA A 210 8.48 -5.25 0.06
C ALA A 210 8.26 -4.78 -1.38
N MET A 211 7.48 -5.52 -2.17
CA MET A 211 7.15 -5.15 -3.55
C MET A 211 6.21 -3.93 -3.63
N GLU A 212 5.24 -3.77 -2.73
CA GLU A 212 4.40 -2.56 -2.68
C GLU A 212 5.23 -1.29 -2.45
N ASN A 213 6.32 -1.38 -1.68
CA ASN A 213 7.24 -0.25 -1.53
C ASN A 213 7.98 0.06 -2.84
N VAL A 214 8.38 -0.96 -3.60
CA VAL A 214 8.97 -0.81 -4.93
C VAL A 214 7.95 -0.20 -5.90
N HIS A 215 6.67 -0.61 -5.83
CA HIS A 215 5.59 -0.02 -6.63
C HIS A 215 5.41 1.46 -6.32
N GLY A 216 5.28 1.81 -5.03
CA GLY A 216 5.15 3.19 -4.57
C GLY A 216 6.35 4.07 -4.97
N GLU A 217 7.56 3.53 -4.89
CA GLU A 217 8.77 4.21 -5.37
C GLU A 217 8.72 4.43 -6.89
N MET A 218 8.35 3.39 -7.66
CA MET A 218 8.25 3.47 -9.12
C MET A 218 7.24 4.53 -9.55
N TYR A 219 6.05 4.58 -8.94
CA TYR A 219 5.05 5.60 -9.25
C TYR A 219 5.51 7.00 -8.87
N SER A 220 6.20 7.14 -7.73
CA SER A 220 6.80 8.41 -7.32
C SER A 220 7.86 8.88 -8.32
N LEU A 221 8.71 7.97 -8.80
CA LEU A 221 9.74 8.23 -9.81
C LEU A 221 9.12 8.65 -11.15
N LEU A 222 8.04 7.99 -11.58
CA LEU A 222 7.29 8.37 -12.79
C LEU A 222 6.73 9.79 -12.69
N ILE A 223 6.11 10.14 -11.55
CA ILE A 223 5.62 11.51 -11.28
C ILE A 223 6.79 12.51 -11.28
N GLU A 224 7.88 12.18 -10.60
CA GLU A 224 9.06 13.05 -10.50
C GLU A 224 9.69 13.31 -11.88
N THR A 225 9.66 12.31 -12.76
CA THR A 225 10.23 12.36 -14.11
C THR A 225 9.37 13.15 -15.09
N TYR A 226 8.04 12.99 -15.04
CA TYR A 226 7.15 13.56 -16.07
C TYR A 226 6.66 14.97 -15.75
N ILE A 227 6.62 15.34 -14.47
CA ILE A 227 6.07 16.61 -14.02
C ILE A 227 7.22 17.52 -13.66
N ASP A 228 7.27 18.72 -14.24
CA ASP A 228 8.30 19.71 -13.88
C ASP A 228 7.84 20.60 -12.73
N ASP A 229 6.54 20.92 -12.69
CA ASP A 229 5.95 21.85 -11.72
C ASP A 229 5.86 21.24 -10.31
N GLY A 230 6.59 21.84 -9.38
CA GLY A 230 6.68 21.34 -8.01
C GLY A 230 5.37 21.37 -7.23
N ASP A 231 4.46 22.28 -7.55
CA ASP A 231 3.17 22.39 -6.88
C ASP A 231 2.20 21.32 -7.40
N GLU A 232 2.20 21.06 -8.71
CA GLU A 232 1.50 19.96 -9.34
C GLU A 232 1.97 18.61 -8.81
N LYS A 233 3.30 18.40 -8.67
CA LYS A 233 3.85 17.18 -8.02
C LYS A 233 3.26 16.95 -6.65
N ARG A 234 3.31 17.97 -5.78
CA ARG A 234 2.77 17.87 -4.41
C ARG A 234 1.26 17.58 -4.42
N ARG A 235 0.51 18.17 -5.35
CA ARG A 235 -0.92 17.90 -5.50
C ARG A 235 -1.20 16.45 -5.92
N LEU A 236 -0.41 15.91 -6.86
CA LEU A 236 -0.56 14.55 -7.37
C LEU A 236 -0.16 13.50 -6.32
N LEU A 237 0.95 13.70 -5.61
CA LEU A 237 1.39 12.83 -4.51
C LEU A 237 0.42 12.84 -3.32
N ASN A 238 -0.36 13.92 -3.16
CA ASN A 238 -1.47 14.01 -2.19
C ASN A 238 -2.85 13.78 -2.86
N GLY A 239 -2.90 12.87 -3.84
CA GLY A 239 -4.06 12.63 -4.68
C GLY A 239 -5.35 12.29 -3.92
N VAL A 240 -5.26 11.52 -2.83
CA VAL A 240 -6.42 11.17 -1.99
C VAL A 240 -7.15 12.42 -1.47
N THR A 241 -6.41 13.45 -1.10
CA THR A 241 -6.98 14.69 -0.53
C THR A 241 -7.54 15.61 -1.60
N HIS A 242 -6.91 15.63 -2.78
CA HIS A 242 -7.16 16.66 -3.80
C HIS A 242 -7.92 16.19 -5.04
N ILE A 243 -8.07 14.88 -5.26
CA ILE A 243 -8.69 14.32 -6.45
C ILE A 243 -9.92 13.49 -6.02
N PRO A 244 -11.15 13.98 -6.25
CA PRO A 244 -12.38 13.33 -5.76
C PRO A 244 -12.54 11.87 -6.22
N ALA A 245 -12.06 11.56 -7.42
CA ALA A 245 -12.09 10.21 -7.99
C ALA A 245 -11.26 9.21 -7.15
N ILE A 246 -10.06 9.63 -6.76
CA ILE A 246 -9.13 8.86 -5.92
C ILE A 246 -9.71 8.74 -4.51
N LYS A 247 -10.23 9.85 -3.97
CA LYS A 247 -10.85 9.88 -2.65
C LYS A 247 -11.94 8.82 -2.49
N ARG A 248 -12.86 8.68 -3.47
CA ARG A 248 -13.94 7.67 -3.41
C ARG A 248 -13.41 6.25 -3.32
N LYS A 249 -12.39 5.90 -4.12
CA LYS A 249 -11.75 4.57 -4.06
C LYS A 249 -11.05 4.35 -2.72
N ALA A 250 -10.32 5.35 -2.23
CA ALA A 250 -9.65 5.30 -0.95
C ALA A 250 -10.66 5.12 0.20
N GLU A 251 -11.77 5.85 0.19
CA GLU A 251 -12.86 5.70 1.16
C GLU A 251 -13.50 4.31 1.10
N TRP A 252 -13.69 3.74 -0.09
CA TRP A 252 -14.15 2.36 -0.24
C TRP A 252 -13.18 1.37 0.41
N ALA A 253 -11.87 1.46 0.10
CA ALA A 253 -10.87 0.57 0.65
C ALA A 253 -10.77 0.71 2.17
N GLN A 254 -10.70 1.94 2.69
CA GLN A 254 -10.62 2.23 4.11
C GLN A 254 -11.83 1.71 4.89
N ARG A 255 -13.04 1.79 4.32
CA ARG A 255 -14.25 1.20 4.95
C ARG A 255 -14.06 -0.28 5.21
N HIS A 256 -13.46 -1.05 4.32
CA HIS A 256 -13.21 -2.47 4.56
C HIS A 256 -12.01 -2.70 5.49
N ILE A 257 -10.90 -1.99 5.30
CA ILE A 257 -9.66 -2.13 6.08
C ILE A 257 -9.88 -1.85 7.58
N ALA A 258 -10.51 -0.71 7.90
CA ALA A 258 -10.70 -0.22 9.26
C ALA A 258 -11.99 -0.76 9.93
N SER A 259 -12.79 -1.55 9.23
CA SER A 259 -14.02 -2.11 9.79
C SER A 259 -13.76 -3.24 10.79
N SER A 260 -14.81 -3.55 11.56
CA SER A 260 -14.93 -4.79 12.33
C SER A 260 -15.38 -5.98 11.47
N ALA A 261 -15.27 -5.90 10.14
CA ALA A 261 -15.65 -6.99 9.23
C ALA A 261 -14.79 -8.24 9.46
N SER A 262 -15.36 -9.38 9.08
CA SER A 262 -14.68 -10.66 9.19
C SER A 262 -13.39 -10.68 8.35
N PHE A 263 -12.45 -11.57 8.70
CA PHE A 263 -11.25 -11.78 7.89
C PHE A 263 -11.61 -12.13 6.43
N ALA A 264 -12.63 -12.96 6.23
CA ALA A 264 -13.09 -13.39 4.92
C ALA A 264 -13.60 -12.22 4.06
N GLU A 265 -14.43 -11.34 4.65
CA GLU A 265 -14.92 -10.14 3.95
C GLU A 265 -13.79 -9.21 3.57
N ARG A 266 -12.83 -8.98 4.49
CA ARG A 266 -11.67 -8.15 4.19
C ARG A 266 -10.76 -8.76 3.15
N LEU A 267 -10.60 -10.09 3.14
CA LEU A 267 -9.81 -10.78 2.13
C LEU A 267 -10.44 -10.68 0.73
N VAL A 268 -11.77 -10.79 0.62
CA VAL A 268 -12.50 -10.57 -0.64
C VAL A 268 -12.40 -9.11 -1.09
N ALA A 269 -12.59 -8.16 -0.17
CA ALA A 269 -12.45 -6.74 -0.48
C ALA A 269 -11.01 -6.41 -0.92
N PHE A 270 -10.01 -7.01 -0.28
CA PHE A 270 -8.61 -6.87 -0.67
C PHE A 270 -8.34 -7.42 -2.07
N ALA A 271 -8.87 -8.60 -2.41
CA ALA A 271 -8.79 -9.15 -3.75
C ALA A 271 -9.45 -8.23 -4.80
N CYS A 272 -10.48 -7.46 -4.42
CA CYS A 272 -11.07 -6.46 -5.31
C CYS A 272 -10.18 -5.21 -5.48
N VAL A 273 -9.46 -4.78 -4.43
CA VAL A 273 -8.48 -3.68 -4.56
C VAL A 273 -7.38 -4.05 -5.54
N GLU A 274 -6.73 -5.19 -5.32
CA GLU A 274 -5.62 -5.68 -6.14
C GLU A 274 -6.09 -6.03 -7.57
N GLY A 275 -7.26 -6.70 -7.68
CA GLY A 275 -7.71 -7.30 -8.93
C GLY A 275 -8.63 -6.44 -9.80
N ILE A 276 -9.45 -5.56 -9.21
CA ILE A 276 -10.45 -4.75 -9.93
C ILE A 276 -10.06 -3.27 -9.98
N PHE A 277 -9.70 -2.65 -8.85
CA PHE A 277 -9.50 -1.19 -8.78
C PHE A 277 -8.32 -0.67 -9.59
N PHE A 278 -7.37 -1.53 -9.93
CA PHE A 278 -6.25 -1.20 -10.80
C PHE A 278 -6.45 -1.63 -12.26
N SER A 279 -7.44 -2.49 -12.52
CA SER A 279 -7.57 -3.20 -13.80
C SER A 279 -7.78 -2.26 -14.99
N GLY A 280 -8.64 -1.23 -14.85
CA GLY A 280 -8.90 -0.27 -15.93
C GLY A 280 -7.70 0.63 -16.21
N ALA A 281 -6.97 1.04 -15.16
CA ALA A 281 -5.75 1.81 -15.27
C ALA A 281 -4.63 1.01 -15.96
N PHE A 282 -4.40 -0.25 -15.57
CA PHE A 282 -3.44 -1.12 -16.23
C PHE A 282 -3.77 -1.35 -17.70
N CYS A 283 -5.04 -1.63 -18.02
CA CYS A 283 -5.48 -1.79 -19.40
C CYS A 283 -5.24 -0.51 -20.23
N SER A 284 -5.48 0.65 -19.63
CA SER A 284 -5.27 1.96 -20.27
C SER A 284 -3.80 2.26 -20.54
N ILE A 285 -2.88 1.83 -19.68
CA ILE A 285 -1.44 1.96 -19.95
C ILE A 285 -0.99 0.95 -21.02
N PHE A 286 -1.53 -0.26 -21.03
CA PHE A 286 -1.29 -1.22 -22.12
C PHE A 286 -1.77 -0.73 -23.48
N TRP A 287 -2.80 0.10 -23.52
CA TRP A 287 -3.20 0.80 -24.74
C TRP A 287 -2.09 1.75 -25.26
N LEU A 288 -1.38 2.46 -24.37
CA LEU A 288 -0.21 3.26 -24.77
C LEU A 288 0.93 2.38 -25.30
N LYS A 289 1.11 1.18 -24.74
CA LYS A 289 2.05 0.19 -25.27
C LYS A 289 1.69 -0.24 -26.69
N LYS A 290 0.41 -0.49 -26.97
CA LYS A 290 -0.10 -0.80 -28.33
C LYS A 290 0.20 0.33 -29.33
N ARG A 291 0.29 1.57 -28.84
CA ARG A 291 0.66 2.77 -29.63
C ARG A 291 2.17 3.03 -29.67
N HIS A 292 2.98 2.17 -29.06
CA HIS A 292 4.44 2.29 -28.97
C HIS A 292 4.93 3.58 -28.30
N MET A 293 4.26 4.00 -27.22
CA MET A 293 4.61 5.21 -26.47
C MET A 293 4.99 4.88 -25.04
N MET A 294 5.83 5.72 -24.44
CA MET A 294 6.17 5.66 -23.00
C MET A 294 6.71 4.27 -22.60
N PRO A 295 7.82 3.80 -23.22
CA PRO A 295 8.34 2.45 -23.01
C PRO A 295 8.69 2.16 -21.55
N GLY A 296 9.16 3.14 -20.78
CA GLY A 296 9.43 3.03 -19.35
C GLY A 296 8.15 2.82 -18.53
N LEU A 297 7.16 3.70 -18.68
CA LEU A 297 5.84 3.57 -18.06
C LEU A 297 5.17 2.24 -18.37
N THR A 298 5.22 1.81 -19.63
CA THR A 298 4.55 0.59 -20.08
C THR A 298 5.28 -0.66 -19.60
N PHE A 299 6.61 -0.63 -19.53
CA PHE A 299 7.40 -1.71 -18.95
C PHE A 299 7.21 -1.83 -17.43
N SER A 300 7.22 -0.72 -16.68
CA SER A 300 6.92 -0.78 -15.24
C SER A 300 5.49 -1.28 -14.99
N ASN A 301 4.53 -0.88 -15.83
CA ASN A 301 3.15 -1.39 -15.76
C ASN A 301 3.07 -2.91 -16.01
N GLU A 302 3.92 -3.49 -16.85
CA GLU A 302 4.01 -4.95 -17.02
C GLU A 302 4.46 -5.66 -15.75
N LEU A 303 5.46 -5.10 -15.07
CA LEU A 303 6.01 -5.66 -13.83
C LEU A 303 4.98 -5.57 -12.70
N ILE A 304 4.40 -4.39 -12.48
CA ILE A 304 3.43 -4.15 -11.41
C ILE A 304 2.15 -4.95 -11.65
N SER A 305 1.55 -4.89 -12.84
CA SER A 305 0.30 -5.64 -13.10
C SER A 305 0.46 -7.17 -13.01
N ARG A 306 1.67 -7.69 -13.23
CA ARG A 306 1.99 -9.11 -12.97
C ARG A 306 1.98 -9.39 -11.47
N ASP A 307 2.56 -8.51 -10.68
CA ASP A 307 2.67 -8.66 -9.22
C ASP A 307 1.28 -8.55 -8.58
N GLU A 308 0.48 -7.55 -8.94
CA GLU A 308 -0.94 -7.42 -8.52
C GLU A 308 -1.78 -8.65 -8.90
N GLY A 309 -1.51 -9.23 -10.08
CA GLY A 309 -2.14 -10.48 -10.50
C GLY A 309 -1.80 -11.64 -9.56
N LEU A 310 -0.53 -11.75 -9.16
CA LEU A 310 -0.08 -12.78 -8.21
C LEU A 310 -0.65 -12.55 -6.80
N HIS A 311 -0.74 -11.31 -6.35
CA HIS A 311 -1.34 -10.95 -5.06
C HIS A 311 -2.84 -11.29 -5.03
N THR A 312 -3.56 -10.96 -6.11
CA THR A 312 -4.98 -11.33 -6.28
C THR A 312 -5.17 -12.84 -6.26
N ASP A 313 -4.35 -13.59 -7.01
CA ASP A 313 -4.39 -15.05 -7.04
C ASP A 313 -4.13 -15.64 -5.64
N PHE A 314 -3.19 -15.05 -4.89
CA PHE A 314 -2.88 -15.47 -3.53
C PHE A 314 -4.04 -15.22 -2.56
N ALA A 315 -4.67 -14.04 -2.63
CA ALA A 315 -5.85 -13.73 -1.83
C ALA A 315 -7.00 -14.70 -2.12
N CYS A 316 -7.23 -15.03 -3.40
CA CYS A 316 -8.22 -16.03 -3.81
C CYS A 316 -7.86 -17.41 -3.24
N HIS A 317 -6.62 -17.87 -3.39
CA HIS A 317 -6.17 -19.16 -2.87
C HIS A 317 -6.33 -19.27 -1.35
N LEU A 318 -5.97 -18.21 -0.61
CA LEU A 318 -6.21 -18.16 0.82
C LEU A 318 -7.70 -18.28 1.15
N TYR A 319 -8.58 -17.62 0.39
CA TYR A 319 -10.03 -17.68 0.60
C TYR A 319 -10.63 -19.06 0.27
N THR A 320 -10.27 -19.64 -0.88
CA THR A 320 -10.90 -20.87 -1.42
C THR A 320 -10.30 -22.16 -0.92
N ASP A 321 -8.99 -22.19 -0.63
CA ASP A 321 -8.28 -23.45 -0.37
C ASP A 321 -7.70 -23.54 1.05
N VAL A 322 -7.49 -22.41 1.73
CA VAL A 322 -6.84 -22.38 3.05
C VAL A 322 -7.80 -21.98 4.18
N LEU A 323 -8.61 -20.95 3.96
CA LEU A 323 -9.58 -20.47 4.94
C LEU A 323 -10.66 -21.53 5.15
N HIS A 324 -10.99 -21.82 6.41
CA HIS A 324 -11.96 -22.85 6.71
C HIS A 324 -13.35 -22.49 6.17
N GLU A 325 -14.09 -23.46 5.61
CA GLU A 325 -15.38 -23.24 4.93
C GLU A 325 -16.40 -22.50 5.79
N THR A 326 -16.44 -22.76 7.10
CA THR A 326 -17.36 -22.09 8.05
C THR A 326 -17.04 -20.61 8.27
N ASN A 327 -15.83 -20.17 7.93
CA ASN A 327 -15.40 -18.78 8.05
C ASN A 327 -15.58 -18.01 6.73
N ARG A 328 -15.94 -18.68 5.63
CA ARG A 328 -16.18 -18.05 4.33
C ARG A 328 -17.52 -17.32 4.32
N LEU A 329 -17.59 -16.30 3.46
CA LEU A 329 -18.81 -15.56 3.24
C LEU A 329 -19.82 -16.37 2.42
N GLN A 330 -21.10 -16.03 2.57
CA GLN A 330 -22.13 -16.51 1.65
C GLN A 330 -21.89 -15.96 0.25
N THR A 331 -22.29 -16.73 -0.76
CA THR A 331 -22.17 -16.34 -2.18
C THR A 331 -22.74 -14.94 -2.47
N SER A 332 -23.87 -14.59 -1.86
CA SER A 332 -24.49 -13.27 -2.02
C SER A 332 -23.65 -12.12 -1.45
N GLU A 333 -22.90 -12.37 -0.39
CA GLU A 333 -22.05 -11.37 0.27
C GLU A 333 -20.78 -11.13 -0.57
N VAL A 334 -20.14 -12.21 -1.06
CA VAL A 334 -19.01 -12.09 -2.00
C VAL A 334 -19.43 -11.32 -3.25
N LEU A 335 -20.58 -11.68 -3.83
CA LEU A 335 -21.11 -11.01 -5.02
C LEU A 335 -21.39 -9.52 -4.76
N ALA A 336 -21.92 -9.17 -3.59
CA ALA A 336 -22.17 -7.78 -3.23
C ALA A 336 -20.88 -6.94 -3.18
N VAL A 337 -19.83 -7.46 -2.53
CA VAL A 337 -18.52 -6.77 -2.47
C VAL A 337 -17.92 -6.58 -3.86
N VAL A 338 -17.93 -7.63 -4.69
CA VAL A 338 -17.36 -7.58 -6.04
C VAL A 338 -18.15 -6.64 -6.95
N THR A 339 -19.48 -6.69 -6.92
CA THR A 339 -20.32 -5.82 -7.75
C THR A 339 -20.22 -4.35 -7.33
N GLU A 340 -20.13 -4.05 -6.03
CA GLU A 340 -19.84 -2.70 -5.55
C GLU A 340 -18.47 -2.20 -6.06
N ALA A 341 -17.44 -3.06 -6.02
CA ALA A 341 -16.13 -2.71 -6.54
C ALA A 341 -16.13 -2.42 -8.05
N VAL A 342 -16.88 -3.19 -8.84
CA VAL A 342 -17.07 -2.95 -10.28
C VAL A 342 -17.71 -1.60 -10.55
N GLU A 343 -18.77 -1.25 -9.82
CA GLU A 343 -19.44 0.05 -10.00
C GLU A 343 -18.50 1.22 -9.68
N VAL A 344 -17.72 1.11 -8.60
CA VAL A 344 -16.71 2.12 -8.25
C VAL A 344 -15.65 2.25 -9.35
N GLU A 345 -15.17 1.13 -9.89
CA GLU A 345 -14.15 1.14 -10.94
C GLU A 345 -14.68 1.71 -12.26
N LYS A 346 -15.88 1.30 -12.69
CA LYS A 346 -16.54 1.84 -13.89
C LYS A 346 -16.75 3.34 -13.76
N HIS A 347 -17.22 3.83 -12.60
CA HIS A 347 -17.35 5.26 -12.33
C HIS A 347 -16.01 6.00 -12.45
N PHE A 348 -14.91 5.36 -12.03
CA PHE A 348 -13.58 5.95 -12.15
C PHE A 348 -13.14 6.08 -13.61
N VAL A 349 -13.14 5.00 -14.39
CA VAL A 349 -12.58 4.97 -15.77
C VAL A 349 -13.53 5.47 -16.86
N MET A 350 -14.83 5.55 -16.59
CA MET A 350 -15.83 6.00 -17.57
C MET A 350 -16.25 7.45 -17.35
N GLU A 351 -16.28 7.92 -16.10
CA GLU A 351 -16.78 9.26 -15.77
C GLU A 351 -15.70 10.17 -15.18
N SER A 352 -15.00 9.72 -14.14
CA SER A 352 -14.11 10.58 -13.37
C SER A 352 -12.78 10.85 -14.09
N LEU A 353 -12.27 9.84 -14.81
CA LEU A 353 -11.10 9.92 -15.66
C LEU A 353 -11.37 9.11 -16.95
N PRO A 354 -12.16 9.67 -17.88
CA PRO A 354 -12.65 8.91 -19.04
C PRO A 354 -11.51 8.41 -19.91
N VAL A 355 -11.48 7.12 -20.21
CA VAL A 355 -10.50 6.52 -21.14
C VAL A 355 -10.62 7.04 -22.58
N ALA A 356 -11.72 7.74 -22.90
CA ALA A 356 -11.85 8.52 -24.13
C ALA A 356 -10.74 9.56 -24.31
N LEU A 357 -10.16 10.07 -23.21
CA LEU A 357 -9.03 11.02 -23.23
C LEU A 357 -7.77 10.45 -23.90
N ILE A 358 -7.62 9.13 -23.93
CA ILE A 358 -6.49 8.42 -24.58
C ILE A 358 -6.93 7.68 -25.85
N GLY A 359 -8.16 7.92 -26.33
CA GLY A 359 -8.71 7.33 -27.54
C GLY A 359 -9.27 5.91 -27.37
N MET A 360 -9.58 5.48 -26.15
CA MET A 360 -10.25 4.20 -25.90
C MET A 360 -11.77 4.37 -25.80
N ASN A 361 -12.50 3.28 -26.03
CA ASN A 361 -13.96 3.26 -25.92
C ASN A 361 -14.40 2.97 -24.47
N CYS A 362 -15.13 3.89 -23.83
CA CYS A 362 -15.59 3.74 -22.45
C CYS A 362 -16.54 2.54 -22.25
N VAL A 363 -17.37 2.20 -23.25
CA VAL A 363 -18.27 1.04 -23.18
C VAL A 363 -17.46 -0.25 -23.13
N LEU A 364 -16.48 -0.39 -24.03
CA LEU A 364 -15.57 -1.54 -24.03
C LEU A 364 -14.74 -1.61 -22.74
N MET A 365 -14.36 -0.46 -22.17
CA MET A 365 -13.69 -0.44 -20.88
C MET A 365 -14.62 -0.97 -19.77
N GLY A 366 -15.88 -0.56 -19.75
CA GLY A 366 -16.87 -1.11 -18.81
C GLY A 366 -17.01 -2.63 -18.92
N GLU A 367 -17.14 -3.16 -20.15
CA GLU A 367 -17.18 -4.60 -20.41
C GLU A 367 -15.89 -5.32 -19.97
N TYR A 368 -14.74 -4.67 -20.10
CA TYR A 368 -13.46 -5.22 -19.62
C TYR A 368 -13.41 -5.32 -18.09
N ILE A 369 -13.91 -4.31 -17.35
CA ILE A 369 -13.99 -4.38 -15.89
C ILE A 369 -14.91 -5.53 -15.45
N GLU A 370 -16.05 -5.68 -16.12
CA GLU A 370 -16.98 -6.79 -15.89
C GLU A 370 -16.36 -8.16 -16.19
N PHE A 371 -15.57 -8.27 -17.26
CA PHE A 371 -14.79 -9.48 -17.58
C PHE A 371 -13.78 -9.83 -16.49
N VAL A 372 -13.06 -8.83 -15.96
CA VAL A 372 -12.11 -9.02 -14.86
C VAL A 372 -12.82 -9.47 -13.59
N ALA A 373 -13.98 -8.88 -13.28
CA ALA A 373 -14.77 -9.26 -12.13
C ALA A 373 -15.32 -10.68 -12.23
N ASP A 374 -15.78 -11.11 -13.40
CA ASP A 374 -16.19 -12.51 -13.63
C ASP A 374 -15.03 -13.48 -13.41
N ARG A 375 -13.82 -13.12 -13.85
CA ARG A 375 -12.63 -13.93 -13.59
C ARG A 375 -12.33 -14.02 -12.09
N LEU A 376 -12.43 -12.90 -11.37
CA LEU A 376 -12.25 -12.87 -9.90
C LEU A 376 -13.30 -13.72 -9.18
N LEU A 377 -14.58 -13.62 -9.56
CA LEU A 377 -15.66 -14.44 -9.00
C LEU A 377 -15.37 -15.93 -9.17
N VAL A 378 -14.94 -16.35 -10.36
CA VAL A 378 -14.56 -17.74 -10.62
C VAL A 378 -13.37 -18.16 -9.75
N SER A 379 -12.35 -17.32 -9.60
CA SER A 379 -11.21 -17.60 -8.70
C SER A 379 -11.61 -17.67 -7.22
N LEU A 380 -12.69 -16.99 -6.82
CA LEU A 380 -13.27 -17.06 -5.47
C LEU A 380 -14.26 -18.22 -5.30
N GLY A 381 -14.43 -19.07 -6.33
CA GLY A 381 -15.30 -20.26 -6.29
C GLY A 381 -16.77 -20.00 -6.63
N LEU A 382 -17.09 -18.86 -7.23
CA LEU A 382 -18.44 -18.48 -7.66
C LEU A 382 -18.63 -18.65 -9.17
N GLU A 383 -19.89 -18.66 -9.62
CA GLU A 383 -20.22 -18.56 -11.04
C GLU A 383 -20.04 -17.13 -11.56
N ARG A 384 -19.92 -16.98 -12.89
CA ARG A 384 -19.86 -15.69 -13.56
C ARG A 384 -21.16 -14.91 -13.38
N HIS A 385 -21.05 -13.60 -13.16
CA HIS A 385 -22.18 -12.71 -12.99
C HIS A 385 -22.52 -11.97 -14.28
N TYR A 386 -21.54 -11.32 -14.91
CA TYR A 386 -21.76 -10.45 -16.08
C TYR A 386 -21.81 -11.23 -17.39
N ASN A 387 -21.11 -12.36 -17.47
CA ASN A 387 -21.03 -13.26 -18.61
C ASN A 387 -20.54 -12.58 -19.90
N VAL A 388 -19.60 -11.64 -19.75
CA VAL A 388 -18.98 -10.91 -20.86
C VAL A 388 -17.64 -11.53 -21.26
N SER A 389 -17.22 -11.26 -22.50
CA SER A 389 -15.91 -11.67 -23.02
C SER A 389 -14.94 -10.49 -22.96
N ASN A 390 -13.63 -10.78 -22.96
CA ASN A 390 -12.61 -9.73 -23.02
C ASN A 390 -12.73 -8.93 -24.33
N PRO A 391 -12.99 -7.60 -24.28
CA PRO A 391 -13.13 -6.79 -25.48
C PRO A 391 -11.79 -6.32 -26.05
N PHE A 392 -10.67 -6.51 -25.33
CA PHE A 392 -9.35 -6.00 -25.69
C PHE A 392 -8.36 -7.12 -26.03
N ASP A 393 -8.20 -7.37 -27.34
CA ASP A 393 -7.26 -8.34 -27.92
C ASP A 393 -5.81 -8.19 -27.43
N PHE A 394 -5.36 -6.95 -27.25
CA PHE A 394 -3.99 -6.63 -26.84
C PHE A 394 -3.70 -7.08 -25.41
N MET A 395 -4.70 -7.21 -24.54
CA MET A 395 -4.49 -7.70 -23.18
C MET A 395 -4.05 -9.17 -23.16
N GLU A 396 -4.52 -9.98 -24.11
CA GLU A 396 -4.09 -11.37 -24.25
C GLU A 396 -2.69 -11.46 -24.87
N GLN A 397 -2.43 -10.66 -25.90
CA GLN A 397 -1.14 -10.63 -26.59
C GLN A 397 -0.01 -10.18 -25.68
N ILE A 398 -0.25 -9.16 -24.84
CA ILE A 398 0.75 -8.65 -23.91
C ILE A 398 1.02 -9.66 -22.79
N SER A 399 0.00 -10.38 -22.30
CA SER A 399 0.21 -11.46 -21.32
C SER A 399 1.11 -12.56 -21.88
N LEU A 400 0.96 -12.92 -23.16
CA LEU A 400 1.79 -13.92 -23.84
C LEU A 400 3.22 -13.41 -24.10
N GLN A 401 3.38 -12.17 -24.58
CA GLN A 401 4.69 -11.57 -24.83
C GLN A 401 5.47 -11.30 -23.54
N GLY A 402 4.81 -10.83 -22.49
CA GLY A 402 5.41 -10.61 -21.17
C GLY A 402 5.96 -11.91 -20.58
N LYS A 403 5.22 -13.02 -20.72
CA LYS A 403 5.70 -14.35 -20.33
C LYS A 403 6.95 -14.76 -21.12
N ALA A 404 6.96 -14.62 -22.44
CA ALA A 404 8.14 -14.96 -23.26
C ALA A 404 9.38 -14.09 -22.93
N ASN A 405 9.20 -12.76 -22.90
CA ASN A 405 10.28 -11.81 -22.64
C ASN A 405 10.90 -11.98 -21.24
N PHE A 406 10.10 -12.36 -20.24
CA PHE A 406 10.57 -12.55 -18.88
C PHE A 406 11.51 -13.76 -18.74
N PHE A 407 11.13 -14.91 -19.31
CA PHE A 407 12.00 -16.09 -19.33
C PHE A 407 13.27 -15.84 -20.15
N GLU A 408 13.15 -15.17 -21.29
CA GLU A 408 14.29 -14.91 -22.18
C GLU A 408 15.29 -13.89 -21.59
N ARG A 409 14.81 -12.77 -21.02
CA ARG A 409 15.69 -11.75 -20.41
C ARG A 409 16.44 -12.30 -19.20
N ARG A 410 15.76 -12.98 -18.28
CA ARG A 410 16.43 -13.52 -17.07
C ARG A 410 17.38 -14.67 -17.38
N VAL A 411 17.03 -15.57 -18.29
CA VAL A 411 17.97 -16.62 -18.73
C VAL A 411 19.21 -15.98 -19.38
N GLY A 412 19.04 -14.91 -20.16
CA GLY A 412 20.14 -14.14 -20.73
C GLY A 412 21.02 -13.46 -19.68
N GLU A 413 20.45 -12.90 -18.62
CA GLU A 413 21.18 -12.25 -17.53
C GLU A 413 21.90 -13.25 -16.62
N TYR A 414 21.30 -14.40 -16.29
CA TYR A 414 22.01 -15.50 -15.61
C TYR A 414 23.11 -16.10 -16.48
N ALA A 415 22.89 -16.24 -17.79
CA ALA A 415 23.92 -16.70 -18.71
C ALA A 415 25.09 -15.71 -18.77
N ARG A 416 24.82 -14.39 -18.81
CA ARG A 416 25.86 -13.35 -18.76
C ARG A 416 26.56 -13.27 -17.41
N ALA A 417 25.84 -13.44 -16.29
CA ALA A 417 26.42 -13.51 -14.96
C ALA A 417 27.31 -14.76 -14.79
N ASN A 418 26.95 -15.88 -15.41
CA ASN A 418 27.78 -17.08 -15.46
C ASN A 418 29.04 -16.93 -16.33
N VAL A 419 28.96 -16.15 -17.42
CA VAL A 419 30.15 -15.82 -18.22
C VAL A 419 31.06 -14.85 -17.45
N ALA A 420 30.50 -13.83 -16.79
CA ALA A 420 31.27 -12.90 -15.96
C ALA A 420 31.86 -13.57 -14.69
N SER A 421 31.19 -14.57 -14.13
CA SER A 421 31.72 -15.35 -13.00
C SER A 421 32.77 -16.37 -13.45
N SER A 422 32.71 -16.88 -14.69
CA SER A 422 33.74 -17.77 -15.24
C SER A 422 35.10 -17.07 -15.41
N ASP A 423 35.11 -15.76 -15.70
CA ASP A 423 36.34 -14.96 -15.77
C ASP A 423 36.91 -14.63 -14.37
N LEU A 424 36.08 -14.60 -13.32
CA LEU A 424 36.51 -14.38 -11.94
C LEU A 424 36.88 -15.68 -11.19
N LEU A 425 36.37 -16.84 -11.63
CA LEU A 425 36.61 -18.17 -11.03
C LEU A 425 37.80 -18.93 -11.66
N ALA A 426 38.44 -18.40 -12.69
CA ALA A 426 39.70 -18.94 -13.22
C ALA A 426 40.89 -18.82 -12.24
N ALA A 427 40.69 -18.18 -11.09
CA ALA A 427 41.67 -18.04 -10.02
C ALA A 427 41.22 -18.67 -8.69
N GLY A 428 40.95 -19.99 -8.68
CA GLY A 428 41.04 -20.78 -7.44
C GLY A 428 39.89 -21.75 -7.14
N ARG A 429 40.13 -23.02 -7.52
CA ARG A 429 39.64 -24.30 -6.96
C ARG A 429 38.15 -24.53 -6.63
N ASP A 430 37.66 -25.63 -7.21
CA ASP A 430 36.52 -26.49 -6.90
C ASP A 430 35.12 -25.83 -6.88
N SER A 431 34.58 -25.62 -8.07
CA SER A 431 33.17 -25.34 -8.30
C SER A 431 32.33 -26.61 -8.11
N PHE A 432 31.43 -26.58 -7.13
CA PHE A 432 30.29 -27.49 -7.05
C PHE A 432 29.42 -27.31 -8.31
N VAL A 433 29.40 -28.35 -9.16
CA VAL A 433 28.52 -28.43 -10.32
C VAL A 433 27.15 -28.91 -9.85
N PHE A 434 26.13 -28.07 -9.96
CA PHE A 434 24.73 -28.48 -9.83
C PHE A 434 24.24 -28.97 -11.19
N THR A 435 23.92 -30.26 -11.31
CA THR A 435 23.37 -30.88 -12.51
C THR A 435 21.86 -31.06 -12.35
N THR A 436 21.09 -30.65 -13.35
CA THR A 436 19.61 -30.74 -13.38
C THR A 436 19.10 -32.06 -13.97
N GLU A 437 19.89 -33.13 -13.94
CA GLU A 437 19.41 -34.45 -14.32
C GLU A 437 19.37 -35.34 -13.09
N GLU A 438 18.17 -35.50 -12.53
CA GLU A 438 17.69 -36.79 -12.05
C GLU A 438 16.16 -36.74 -11.91
N ASP A 439 15.55 -37.78 -12.45
CA ASP A 439 14.12 -37.96 -12.71
C ASP A 439 13.21 -38.00 -11.46
N PHE A 440 11.92 -37.70 -11.72
CA PHE A 440 10.67 -37.81 -10.91
C PHE A 440 10.15 -36.58 -10.16
#